data_AF-A0A955T204-F1
#
_entry.id   AF-A0A955T204-F1
#
_cell.length_a   1.000
_cell.length_b   1.000
_cell.length_c   1.000
_cell.angle_alpha   90.00
_cell.angle_beta   90.00
_cell.angle_gamma   90.00
#
_symmetry.space_group_name_H-M   'P 1'
#
loop_
_entity.id
_entity.type
_entity.pdbx_description
1 polymer ?
#
loop_
_entity_poly.entity_id
_entity_poly.type
_entity_poly.pdbx_seq_one_letter_code
_entity_poly.pdbx_strand_id
1 'polypeptide(L)' 'MDRASLFRKVLEEHKNRVYTEAYYSLGSEMDAEDVTQEAFVRLWKNFSEIDLERVGGWLVRVTR' A
#
# COMPACT_ATOMS: atom_id res chain seq x y z
N MET A 1 -6.98 7.24 -18.27
CA MET A 1 -5.80 7.27 -17.36
C MET A 1 -4.97 6.03 -17.62
N ASP A 2 -3.66 6.18 -17.73
CA ASP A 2 -2.75 5.03 -17.82
C ASP A 2 -2.54 4.37 -16.43
N ARG A 3 -1.91 3.20 -16.41
CA ARG A 3 -1.64 2.41 -15.19
C ARG A 3 -0.84 3.20 -14.15
N ALA A 4 0.17 3.96 -14.56
CA ALA A 4 1.03 4.71 -13.64
C ALA A 4 0.24 5.85 -12.98
N SER A 5 -0.63 6.52 -13.74
CA SER A 5 -1.54 7.54 -13.22
C SER A 5 -2.53 6.97 -12.19
N LEU A 6 -3.14 5.82 -12.47
CA LEU A 6 -4.05 5.15 -11.53
C LEU A 6 -3.33 4.68 -10.27
N PHE A 7 -2.15 4.08 -10.41
CA PHE A 7 -1.35 3.65 -9.27
C PHE A 7 -0.95 4.84 -8.39
N ARG A 8 -0.52 5.96 -8.99
CA ARG A 8 -0.18 7.16 -8.24
C ARG A 8 -1.36 7.66 -7.43
N LYS A 9 -2.57 7.64 -7.99
CA LYS A 9 -3.79 8.02 -7.26
C LYS A 9 -4.00 7.12 -6.04
N VAL A 10 -3.92 5.80 -6.22
CA VAL A 10 -4.08 4.83 -5.12
C VAL A 10 -2.99 5.00 -4.06
N LEU A 11 -1.73 5.20 -4.48
CA LEU A 11 -0.58 5.45 -3.60
C LEU A 11 -0.82 6.68 -2.73
N GLU A 12 -1.17 7.82 -3.34
CA GLU A 12 -1.41 9.06 -2.60
C GLU A 12 -2.61 8.95 -1.64
N GLU A 13 -3.66 8.21 -2.02
CA GLU A 13 -4.83 7.99 -1.17
C GLU A 13 -4.55 7.09 0.04
N HIS A 14 -3.61 6.13 -0.07
CA HIS A 14 -3.47 5.05 0.93
C HIS A 14 -2.14 5.04 1.69
N LYS A 15 -1.06 5.68 1.19
CA LYS A 15 0.29 5.57 1.76
C LYS A 15 0.36 5.90 3.25
N ASN A 16 -0.29 6.98 3.67
CA ASN A 16 -0.24 7.43 5.07
C ASN A 16 -0.92 6.42 5.99
N ARG A 17 -2.08 5.88 5.58
CA ARG A 17 -2.79 4.89 6.39
C ARG A 17 -1.99 3.60 6.51
N VAL A 18 -1.42 3.12 5.40
CA VAL A 18 -0.58 1.91 5.40
C VAL A 18 0.62 2.09 6.33
N TYR A 19 1.32 3.22 6.22
CA TYR A 19 2.44 3.54 7.09
C TYR A 19 2.02 3.60 8.56
N THR A 20 0.92 4.28 8.88
CA THR A 20 0.41 4.38 10.25
C THR A 20 0.07 3.01 10.84
N GLU A 21 -0.60 2.14 10.10
CA GLU A 21 -0.92 0.77 10.56
C GLU A 21 0.34 -0.07 10.77
N ALA A 22 1.33 0.02 9.88
CA ALA A 22 2.62 -0.65 10.02
C ALA A 22 3.37 -0.14 11.26
N TYR A 23 3.43 1.18 11.43
CA TYR A 23 4.12 1.81 12.56
C TYR A 23 3.47 1.45 13.90
N TYR A 24 2.14 1.44 13.98
CA TYR A 24 1.45 0.98 15.20
C TYR A 24 1.71 -0.48 15.51
N SER A 25 1.91 -1.32 14.49
CA SER A 25 2.15 -2.75 14.67
C SER A 25 3.61 -3.07 15.04
N LEU A 26 4.57 -2.32 14.47
CA LEU A 26 6.00 -2.62 14.58
C LEU A 26 6.73 -1.75 15.62
N GLY A 27 6.22 -0.55 15.91
CA GLY A 27 6.86 0.41 16.83
C GLY A 27 8.18 0.99 16.32
N SER A 28 8.52 0.73 15.05
CA SER A 28 9.78 1.10 14.40
C SER A 28 9.47 1.85 13.11
N GLU A 29 10.03 3.04 12.96
CA GLU A 29 9.88 3.87 11.76
C GLU A 29 10.46 3.17 10.53
N MET A 30 11.67 2.61 10.66
CA MET A 30 12.36 1.92 9.57
C MET A 30 11.58 0.71 9.07
N ASP A 31 11.07 -0.13 9.98
CA ASP A 31 10.31 -1.33 9.58
C ASP A 31 8.94 -0.94 9.01
N ALA A 32 8.32 0.14 9.51
CA ALA A 32 7.07 0.66 8.97
C ALA A 32 7.23 1.20 7.55
N GLU A 33 8.32 1.90 7.26
CA GLU A 33 8.66 2.35 5.92
C GLU A 33 8.88 1.17 4.98
N ASP A 34 9.64 0.15 5.40
CA ASP A 34 9.93 -1.03 4.59
C ASP A 34 8.66 -1.82 4.23
N VAL A 35 7.81 -2.12 5.22
CA VAL A 35 6.52 -2.81 4.99
C VAL A 35 5.60 -1.98 4.10
N THR A 36 5.58 -0.65 4.27
CA THR A 36 4.79 0.24 3.41
C THR A 36 5.28 0.15 1.96
N GLN A 37 6.59 0.27 1.75
CA GLN A 37 7.17 0.15 0.42
C GLN A 37 6.86 -1.21 -0.21
N GLU A 38 7.07 -2.30 0.53
CA GLU A 38 6.83 -3.64 0.02
C GLU A 38 5.36 -3.85 -0.36
N ALA A 39 4.40 -3.34 0.43
CA ALA A 39 2.99 -3.40 0.11
C ALA A 39 2.66 -2.73 -1.23
N PHE A 40 3.22 -1.54 -1.49
CA PHE A 40 3.01 -0.83 -2.75
C PHE A 40 3.79 -1.44 -3.93
N VAL A 41 4.95 -2.05 -3.70
CA VAL A 41 5.67 -2.84 -4.72
C VAL A 41 4.84 -4.08 -5.11
N ARG A 42 4.25 -4.78 -4.15
CA ARG A 42 3.36 -5.93 -4.40
C ARG A 42 2.09 -5.49 -5.13
N LEU A 43 1.50 -4.35 -4.76
CA LEU A 43 0.36 -3.76 -5.48
C LEU A 43 0.75 -3.47 -6.93
N TRP A 44 1.90 -2.82 -7.15
CA TRP A 44 2.35 -2.50 -8.49
C TRP A 44 2.53 -3.76 -9.33
N LYS A 45 3.17 -4.81 -8.81
CA LYS A 45 3.37 -6.07 -9.54
C LYS A 45 2.06 -6.73 -9.97
N ASN A 46 1.04 -6.70 -9.11
CA ASN A 46 -0.25 -7.38 -9.34
C ASN A 46 -1.38 -6.41 -9.75
N PHE A 47 -1.04 -5.19 -10.16
CA PHE A 47 -2.01 -4.09 -10.31
C PHE A 47 -3.19 -4.39 -11.25
N SER A 48 -2.97 -5.22 -12.28
CA SER A 48 -4.00 -5.64 -13.23
C SER A 48 -4.99 -6.67 -12.66
N GLU A 49 -4.63 -7.34 -11.57
CA GLU A 49 -5.41 -8.40 -10.93
C GLU A 49 -6.14 -7.91 -9.67
N ILE A 50 -5.75 -6.74 -9.16
CA ILE A 50 -6.34 -6.14 -7.97
C ILE A 50 -7.59 -5.35 -8.36
N ASP A 51 -8.68 -5.65 -7.67
CA ASP A 51 -9.87 -4.80 -7.67
C ASP A 51 -9.57 -3.48 -6.94
N LEU A 52 -9.51 -2.39 -7.70
CA LEU A 52 -9.21 -1.05 -7.18
C LEU A 52 -10.27 -0.53 -6.20
N GLU A 53 -11.51 -1.02 -6.26
CA GLU A 53 -12.54 -0.64 -5.28
C GLU A 53 -12.25 -1.25 -3.89
N ARG A 54 -11.48 -2.34 -3.85
CA ARG A 54 -11.16 -3.09 -2.63
C ARG A 54 -9.70 -2.96 -2.20
N VAL A 55 -8.93 -2.11 -2.88
CA VAL A 55 -7.47 -2.01 -2.70
C VAL A 55 -7.08 -1.62 -1.27
N GLY A 56 -7.84 -0.75 -0.60
CA GLY A 56 -7.56 -0.35 0.78
C GLY A 56 -7.61 -1.53 1.76
N GLY A 57 -8.60 -2.42 1.62
CA GLY A 57 -8.71 -3.62 2.45
C GLY A 57 -7.70 -4.71 2.10
N TRP A 58 -7.17 -4.69 0.88
CA TRP A 58 -6.03 -5.54 0.49
C TRP A 58 -4.73 -5.00 1.08
N LEU A 59 -4.48 -3.69 0.99
CA LEU A 59 -3.28 -3.05 1.52
C LEU A 59 -3.13 -3.31 3.02
N VAL A 60 -4.17 -3.06 3.82
CA VAL A 60 -4.15 -3.35 5.27
C VAL A 60 -3.83 -4.81 5.59
N ARG A 61 -4.25 -5.76 4.74
CA ARG A 61 -3.94 -7.19 4.94
C ARG A 61 -2.49 -7.54 4.64
N VAL A 62 -1.87 -6.85 3.67
CA VAL A 62 -0.46 -7.10 3.29
C VAL A 62 0.50 -6.42 4.25
N THR A 63 0.05 -5.40 4.98
CA THR A 63 0.80 -4.66 5.99
C THR A 63 0.82 -5.33 7.37
N ARG A 64 -0.06 -6.30 7.61
CA ARG A 64 -0.15 -7.08 8.85
C ARG A 64 0.68 -8.36 8.81
#